data_AF-A0A820CUW0-F1
#
_entry.id   AF-A0A820CUW0-F1
#
_cell.length_a   1.000
_cell.length_b   1.000
_cell.length_c   1.000
_cell.angle_alpha   90.00
_cell.angle_beta   90.00
_cell.angle_gamma   90.00
#
_symmetry.space_group_name_H-M   'P 1'
#
loop_
_entity.id
_entity.type
_entity.pdbx_description
1 polymer ?
#
loop_
_entity_poly.entity_id
_entity_poly.type
_entity_poly.pdbx_seq_one_letter_code
_entity_poly.pdbx_strand_id
1 'polypeptide(L)'
;NRLDVDKELFLWSVINNRREFALLFWSRGKNKVCAALIATLLYKNLAHSTNDHSYYKSAELFENLASQIIDKFYQTNREACTKAVIQKVTAFGNSTWFEIAIAADAQEFITHRAVQDVLKYIWLGFIDRRISNFKIIFSTFMIWYSGFLRYHDILVQSNDENRSPEHQTNISHISRSQISRRKETESRTKSKIQQYFDNISKFIEAPYVKYLYNLYFHMIFLLLFSYFILCDFFPLYEFPSDICAPTGDSKDSKDNVVDKNDNQPNIYNPLIRNEYNASTLGSYGFQRHKRPSAIEFVLLIWIFTLVCEEIRQMISTNTQSRRNAIITYFKNFWNELDILAIVVFFVGFILRFLPTVECFCAARIILSVDLAIWFIRSLSMFTALKQLGPKLVMIGEMVQDLKFFVLMLIVFILAFGVPSYSLIYGVQKFSWHLPRIILNHGFWEIFGELNVLETFSTNGYIVFFLLVAYMAVVSILMINLLIAMFRYGNNTFDRLQTNTDRIWKYQRYLLVSEYLSRPSLPPPLILFSHLWRLSLYILARYFKLEYFKQKYEQYSSRNKYKNLLQEEDFAKIELDEDACGDEVYYNFSKTGGQLVDETNFDEEPM
;
A
#
# COMPACT_ATOMS: atom_id res chain seq x y z
N ASN A 1 41.75 -16.54 7.21
CA ASN A 1 40.95 -15.85 8.24
C ASN A 1 41.86 -15.18 9.25
N ARG A 2 42.46 -14.04 8.90
CA ARG A 2 42.94 -13.09 9.93
C ARG A 2 41.67 -12.45 10.49
N LEU A 3 41.45 -12.50 11.80
CA LEU A 3 40.44 -11.66 12.46
C LEU A 3 40.75 -10.22 12.06
N ASP A 4 39.75 -9.52 11.53
CA ASP A 4 39.86 -8.11 11.23
C ASP A 4 39.77 -7.34 12.55
N VAL A 5 40.93 -6.99 13.12
CA VAL A 5 41.05 -6.42 14.48
C VAL A 5 40.27 -5.10 14.59
N ASP A 6 40.31 -4.29 13.53
CA ASP A 6 39.61 -3.01 13.48
C ASP A 6 38.08 -3.20 13.54
N LYS A 7 37.57 -4.25 12.90
CA LYS A 7 36.14 -4.61 12.94
C LYS A 7 35.68 -5.02 14.35
N GLU A 8 36.46 -5.81 15.07
CA GLU A 8 36.09 -6.24 16.42
C GLU A 8 36.13 -5.10 17.43
N LEU A 9 37.16 -4.24 17.34
CA LEU A 9 37.27 -3.03 18.15
C LEU A 9 36.14 -2.04 17.84
N PHE A 10 35.76 -1.92 16.56
CA PHE A 10 34.60 -1.16 16.15
C PHE A 10 33.31 -1.68 16.79
N LEU A 11 33.00 -2.98 16.65
CA LEU A 11 31.79 -3.57 17.25
C LEU A 11 31.78 -3.43 18.78
N TRP A 12 32.93 -3.63 19.44
CA TRP A 12 33.06 -3.41 20.87
C TRP A 12 32.75 -1.95 21.25
N SER A 13 33.27 -0.98 20.51
CA SER A 13 33.04 0.44 20.79
C SER A 13 31.57 0.86 20.58
N VAL A 14 30.89 0.29 19.58
CA VAL A 14 29.46 0.52 19.30
C VAL A 14 28.59 -0.02 20.44
N ILE A 15 28.84 -1.27 20.87
CA ILE A 15 28.07 -1.90 21.95
C ILE A 15 28.23 -1.14 23.27
N ASN A 16 29.42 -0.61 23.56
CA ASN A 16 29.71 0.17 24.77
C ASN A 16 29.33 1.66 24.67
N ASN A 17 28.64 2.08 23.60
CA ASN A 17 28.25 3.49 23.37
C ASN A 17 29.44 4.48 23.38
N ARG A 18 30.62 4.05 22.96
CA ARG A 18 31.84 4.88 22.89
C ARG A 18 31.96 5.49 21.49
N ARG A 19 31.11 6.49 21.21
CA ARG A 19 30.94 7.10 19.88
C ARG A 19 32.25 7.53 19.20
N GLU A 20 33.15 8.20 19.92
CA GLU A 20 34.43 8.68 19.35
C GLU A 20 35.37 7.52 18.96
N PHE A 21 35.44 6.47 19.79
CA PHE A 21 36.18 5.26 19.47
C PHE A 21 35.56 4.52 18.29
N ALA A 22 34.22 4.48 18.21
CA ALA A 22 33.52 3.91 17.08
C ALA A 22 33.85 4.64 15.77
N LEU A 23 33.91 5.97 15.78
CA LEU A 23 34.32 6.75 14.60
C LEU A 23 35.78 6.49 14.19
N LEU A 24 36.68 6.39 15.17
CA LEU A 24 38.10 6.11 14.92
C LEU A 24 38.33 4.73 14.30
N PHE A 25 37.67 3.69 14.83
CA PHE A 25 37.81 2.34 14.28
C PHE A 25 37.06 2.18 12.96
N TRP A 26 35.96 2.91 12.78
CA TRP A 26 35.24 2.95 11.51
C TRP A 26 36.07 3.55 10.38
N SER A 27 36.81 4.65 10.63
CA SER A 27 37.63 5.27 9.59
C SER A 27 38.82 4.40 9.15
N ARG A 28 39.32 3.53 10.03
CA ARG A 28 40.40 2.58 9.74
C ARG A 28 39.92 1.27 9.12
N GLY A 29 38.68 0.89 9.38
CA GLY A 29 38.10 -0.37 8.92
C GLY A 29 37.74 -0.36 7.42
N LYS A 30 37.58 -1.56 6.86
CA LYS A 30 37.11 -1.78 5.48
C LYS A 30 35.59 -1.85 5.42
N ASN A 31 35.02 -1.71 4.22
CA ASN A 31 33.57 -1.78 3.98
C ASN A 31 32.81 -0.77 4.85
N LYS A 32 33.22 0.49 4.79
CA LYS A 32 32.76 1.59 5.66
C LYS A 32 31.25 1.79 5.62
N VAL A 33 30.60 1.62 4.46
CA VAL A 33 29.13 1.72 4.33
C VAL A 33 28.45 0.61 5.13
N CYS A 34 28.93 -0.62 4.97
CA CYS A 34 28.41 -1.78 5.67
C CYS A 34 28.58 -1.67 7.19
N ALA A 35 29.78 -1.25 7.64
CA ALA A 35 30.08 -1.02 9.04
C ALA A 35 29.18 0.06 9.66
N ALA A 36 28.96 1.18 8.95
CA ALA A 36 28.09 2.26 9.40
C ALA A 36 26.63 1.78 9.56
N LEU A 37 26.08 1.07 8.57
CA LEU A 37 24.71 0.54 8.65
C LEU A 37 24.53 -0.48 9.79
N ILE A 38 25.56 -1.28 10.08
CA ILE A 38 25.54 -2.21 11.22
C ILE A 38 25.60 -1.46 12.55
N ALA A 39 26.39 -0.39 12.65
CA ALA A 39 26.34 0.47 13.82
C ALA A 39 24.95 1.08 14.01
N THR A 40 24.31 1.58 12.94
CA THR A 40 22.92 2.07 13.00
C THR A 40 21.95 1.00 13.48
N LEU A 41 22.06 -0.24 12.97
CA LEU A 41 21.25 -1.39 13.42
C LEU A 41 21.43 -1.66 14.92
N LEU A 42 22.67 -1.76 15.37
CA LEU A 42 22.98 -2.05 16.77
C LEU A 42 22.51 -0.92 17.69
N TYR A 43 22.80 0.33 17.34
CA TYR A 43 22.37 1.48 18.12
C TYR A 43 20.86 1.61 18.21
N LYS A 44 20.10 1.40 17.13
CA LYS A 44 18.62 1.42 17.18
C LYS A 44 18.07 0.28 18.04
N ASN A 45 18.60 -0.94 17.91
CA ASN A 45 18.16 -2.07 18.72
C ASN A 45 18.49 -1.88 20.22
N LEU A 46 19.67 -1.32 20.53
CA LEU A 46 20.04 -0.95 21.89
C LEU A 46 19.13 0.17 22.42
N ALA A 47 18.88 1.21 21.63
CA ALA A 47 17.98 2.31 21.99
C ALA A 47 16.57 1.81 22.30
N HIS A 48 16.04 0.85 21.53
CA HIS A 48 14.75 0.23 21.79
C HIS A 48 14.72 -0.60 23.09
N SER A 49 15.86 -1.16 23.49
CA SER A 49 15.95 -1.99 24.69
C SER A 49 16.19 -1.15 25.96
N THR A 50 16.90 -0.02 25.85
CA THR A 50 17.28 0.84 26.98
C THR A 50 16.41 2.10 27.11
N ASN A 51 15.62 2.45 26.09
CA ASN A 51 14.86 3.72 25.96
C ASN A 51 15.72 4.99 26.07
N ASP A 52 17.03 4.89 25.84
CA ASP A 52 17.96 6.02 25.94
C ASP A 52 18.13 6.76 24.61
N HIS A 53 17.80 8.06 24.61
CA HIS A 53 17.89 8.92 23.42
C HIS A 53 19.32 9.13 22.88
N SER A 54 20.36 8.90 23.69
CA SER A 54 21.76 9.02 23.24
C SER A 54 22.12 8.03 22.14
N TYR A 55 21.53 6.84 22.17
CA TYR A 55 21.77 5.80 21.17
C TYR A 55 21.12 6.17 19.83
N TYR A 56 19.94 6.79 19.84
CA TYR A 56 19.30 7.29 18.62
C TYR A 56 20.16 8.35 17.91
N LYS A 57 20.73 9.31 18.66
CA LYS A 57 21.64 10.31 18.09
C LYS A 57 22.89 9.68 17.46
N SER A 58 23.41 8.62 18.06
CA SER A 58 24.57 7.90 17.51
C SER A 58 24.17 7.08 16.27
N ALA A 59 22.99 6.48 16.27
CA ALA A 59 22.46 5.75 15.11
C ALA A 59 22.26 6.66 13.89
N GLU A 60 21.68 7.84 14.10
CA GLU A 60 21.45 8.87 13.08
C GLU A 60 22.77 9.36 12.48
N LEU A 61 23.78 9.59 13.33
CA LEU A 61 25.12 9.98 12.86
C LEU A 61 25.69 8.95 11.87
N PHE A 62 25.70 7.66 12.23
CA PHE A 62 26.23 6.61 11.35
C PHE A 62 25.36 6.40 10.10
N GLU A 63 24.04 6.61 10.19
CA GLU A 63 23.14 6.55 9.04
C GLU A 63 23.44 7.68 8.02
N ASN A 64 23.73 8.88 8.53
CA ASN A 64 24.07 10.04 7.71
C ASN A 64 25.45 9.88 7.08
N LEU A 65 26.44 9.34 7.80
CA LEU A 65 27.75 8.99 7.23
C LEU A 65 27.62 7.96 6.09
N ALA A 66 26.81 6.91 6.27
CA ALA A 66 26.56 5.93 5.21
C ALA A 66 25.89 6.59 3.98
N SER A 67 24.97 7.52 4.21
CA SER A 67 24.26 8.26 3.15
C SER A 67 25.18 9.21 2.38
N GLN A 68 26.15 9.85 3.05
CA GLN A 68 27.15 10.70 2.39
C GLN A 68 28.15 9.89 1.55
N ILE A 69 28.60 8.73 2.04
CA ILE A 69 29.52 7.86 1.27
C ILE A 69 28.84 7.36 0.00
N ILE A 70 27.60 6.89 0.10
CA ILE A 70 26.89 6.39 -1.08
C ILE A 70 26.58 7.51 -2.08
N ASP A 71 26.37 8.75 -1.63
CA ASP A 71 26.17 9.89 -2.54
C ASP A 71 27.45 10.19 -3.32
N LYS A 72 28.58 10.37 -2.64
CA LYS A 72 29.88 10.56 -3.30
C LYS A 72 30.22 9.39 -4.24
N PHE A 73 30.06 8.16 -3.78
CA PHE A 73 30.36 6.98 -4.58
C PHE A 73 29.46 6.89 -5.83
N TYR A 74 28.21 7.31 -5.71
CA TYR A 74 27.27 7.37 -6.83
C TYR A 74 27.62 8.48 -7.84
N GLN A 75 28.15 9.61 -7.38
CA GLN A 75 28.64 10.70 -8.23
C GLN A 75 29.91 10.29 -9.00
N THR A 76 30.83 9.57 -8.36
CA THR A 76 32.05 9.07 -9.01
C THR A 76 31.76 7.96 -10.01
N ASN A 77 31.01 6.93 -9.61
CA ASN A 77 30.71 5.78 -10.46
C ASN A 77 29.33 5.20 -10.18
N ARG A 78 28.34 5.65 -10.96
CA ARG A 78 26.95 5.20 -10.87
C ARG A 78 26.79 3.68 -11.02
N GLU A 79 27.48 3.06 -11.97
CA GLU A 79 27.29 1.64 -12.26
C GLU A 79 27.94 0.76 -11.20
N ALA A 80 29.15 1.08 -10.76
CA ALA A 80 29.81 0.38 -9.66
C ALA A 80 29.01 0.52 -8.35
N CYS A 81 28.49 1.70 -8.05
CA CYS A 81 27.66 1.95 -6.87
C CYS A 81 26.37 1.10 -6.87
N THR A 82 25.65 1.05 -7.99
CA THR A 82 24.44 0.21 -8.08
C THR A 82 24.74 -1.29 -7.98
N LYS A 83 25.91 -1.75 -8.47
CA LYS A 83 26.39 -3.13 -8.31
C LYS A 83 26.73 -3.43 -6.85
N ALA A 84 27.43 -2.52 -6.16
CA ALA A 84 27.85 -2.67 -4.76
C ALA A 84 26.66 -2.82 -3.79
N VAL A 85 25.56 -2.07 -4.00
CA VAL A 85 24.36 -2.13 -3.14
C VAL A 85 23.72 -3.54 -3.09
N ILE A 86 23.81 -4.30 -4.18
CA ILE A 86 23.20 -5.65 -4.32
C ILE A 86 24.24 -6.76 -4.05
N GLN A 87 25.51 -6.41 -3.97
CA GLN A 87 26.60 -7.36 -3.77
C GLN A 87 26.61 -7.87 -2.33
N LYS A 88 26.97 -9.15 -2.15
CA LYS A 88 27.14 -9.74 -0.81
C LYS A 88 28.51 -9.39 -0.26
N VAL A 89 28.53 -8.82 0.94
CA VAL A 89 29.75 -8.50 1.67
C VAL A 89 30.09 -9.65 2.60
N THR A 90 31.27 -10.24 2.42
CA THR A 90 31.75 -11.38 3.23
C THR A 90 32.12 -10.97 4.65
N ALA A 91 32.50 -9.70 4.87
CA ALA A 91 32.89 -9.18 6.17
C ALA A 91 31.79 -9.30 7.25
N PHE A 92 30.51 -9.20 6.88
CA PHE A 92 29.40 -9.17 7.84
C PHE A 92 28.27 -10.15 7.46
N GLY A 93 28.59 -11.44 7.40
CA GLY A 93 27.57 -12.51 7.33
C GLY A 93 26.99 -12.76 5.94
N ASN A 94 27.71 -12.39 4.86
CA ASN A 94 27.28 -12.53 3.46
C ASN A 94 25.96 -11.81 3.14
N SER A 95 25.71 -10.69 3.81
CA SER A 95 24.56 -9.81 3.56
C SER A 95 24.91 -8.70 2.59
N THR A 96 23.90 -8.17 1.90
CA THR A 96 24.05 -7.00 1.02
C THR A 96 23.86 -5.71 1.81
N TRP A 97 24.41 -4.58 1.34
CA TRP A 97 24.16 -3.28 1.96
C TRP A 97 22.66 -3.00 2.07
N PHE A 98 21.92 -3.39 1.03
CA PHE A 98 20.47 -3.27 1.01
C PHE A 98 19.79 -4.10 2.11
N GLU A 99 20.17 -5.36 2.30
CA GLU A 99 19.60 -6.21 3.36
C GLU A 99 19.88 -5.67 4.77
N ILE A 100 21.08 -5.11 5.00
CA ILE A 100 21.47 -4.53 6.28
C ILE A 100 20.71 -3.22 6.53
N ALA A 101 20.62 -2.34 5.53
CA ALA A 101 19.87 -1.08 5.64
C ALA A 101 18.39 -1.32 6.00
N ILE A 102 17.79 -2.36 5.43
CA ILE A 102 16.42 -2.78 5.75
C ILE A 102 16.34 -3.26 7.20
N ALA A 103 17.27 -4.12 7.62
CA ALA A 103 17.28 -4.62 9.00
C ALA A 103 17.46 -3.48 10.01
N ALA A 104 18.25 -2.46 9.65
CA ALA A 104 18.54 -1.27 10.46
C ALA A 104 17.42 -0.22 10.43
N ASP A 105 16.35 -0.43 9.65
CA ASP A 105 15.34 0.59 9.33
C ASP A 105 15.97 1.95 8.96
N ALA A 106 17.03 1.91 8.14
CA ALA A 106 17.80 3.08 7.72
C ALA A 106 17.09 3.81 6.56
N GLN A 107 16.06 4.57 6.90
CA GLN A 107 15.20 5.25 5.94
C GLN A 107 15.99 6.21 5.04
N GLU A 108 16.97 6.95 5.58
CA GLU A 108 17.75 7.93 4.81
C GLU A 108 18.52 7.24 3.69
N PHE A 109 19.24 6.18 4.04
CA PHE A 109 20.02 5.38 3.11
C PHE A 109 19.14 4.73 2.03
N ILE A 110 17.97 4.17 2.38
CA ILE A 110 17.06 3.53 1.41
C ILE A 110 16.45 4.55 0.44
N THR A 111 16.30 5.80 0.87
CA THR A 111 15.75 6.87 0.04
C THR A 111 16.75 7.47 -0.95
N HIS A 112 18.04 7.13 -0.78
CA HIS A 112 19.10 7.56 -1.67
C HIS A 112 18.85 7.14 -3.14
N ARG A 113 19.28 7.98 -4.08
CA ARG A 113 19.01 7.80 -5.52
C ARG A 113 19.57 6.49 -6.06
N ALA A 114 20.75 6.07 -5.60
CA ALA A 114 21.39 4.81 -5.98
C ALA A 114 20.51 3.60 -5.65
N VAL A 115 19.98 3.56 -4.42
CA VAL A 115 19.09 2.47 -3.95
C VAL A 115 17.76 2.50 -4.70
N GLN A 116 17.23 3.69 -4.99
CA GLN A 116 15.98 3.84 -5.76
C GLN A 116 16.11 3.39 -7.23
N ASP A 117 17.30 3.51 -7.82
CA ASP A 117 17.62 2.95 -9.13
C ASP A 117 17.72 1.43 -9.07
N VAL A 118 18.41 0.87 -8.07
CA VAL A 118 18.43 -0.58 -7.76
C VAL A 118 17.02 -1.14 -7.64
N LEU A 119 16.16 -0.50 -6.84
CA LEU A 119 14.75 -0.85 -6.70
C LEU A 119 14.00 -0.79 -8.03
N LYS A 120 14.32 0.17 -8.91
CA LYS A 120 13.73 0.23 -10.26
C LYS A 120 14.17 -0.96 -11.13
N TYR A 121 15.43 -1.39 -11.04
CA TYR A 121 15.91 -2.58 -11.75
C TYR A 121 15.22 -3.85 -11.24
N ILE A 122 15.14 -4.02 -9.93
CA ILE A 122 14.47 -5.15 -9.30
C ILE A 122 12.97 -5.16 -9.66
N TRP A 123 12.32 -3.99 -9.68
CA TRP A 123 10.91 -3.84 -10.03
C TRP A 123 10.57 -4.24 -11.47
N LEU A 124 11.40 -3.84 -12.44
CA LEU A 124 11.23 -4.20 -13.86
C LEU A 124 11.68 -5.63 -14.17
N GLY A 125 12.52 -6.23 -13.32
CA GLY A 125 13.05 -7.57 -13.54
C GLY A 125 13.92 -7.65 -14.80
N PHE A 126 13.63 -8.61 -15.68
CA PHE A 126 14.42 -8.89 -16.89
C PHE A 126 14.05 -8.01 -18.10
N ILE A 127 13.14 -7.03 -17.94
CA ILE A 127 12.62 -6.19 -19.03
C ILE A 127 13.59 -5.02 -19.31
N ASP A 128 13.90 -4.75 -20.60
CA ASP A 128 14.75 -3.61 -21.00
C ASP A 128 14.09 -2.27 -20.62
N ARG A 129 14.86 -1.38 -19.97
CA ARG A 129 14.42 -0.05 -19.49
C ARG A 129 14.08 0.93 -20.62
N ARG A 130 14.54 0.66 -21.85
CA ARG A 130 14.22 1.48 -23.03
C ARG A 130 12.78 1.30 -23.51
N ILE A 131 12.08 0.27 -23.03
CA ILE A 131 10.68 0.02 -23.38
C ILE A 131 9.81 1.07 -22.69
N SER A 132 8.93 1.73 -23.44
CA SER A 132 7.98 2.69 -22.89
C SER A 132 6.93 2.00 -22.02
N ASN A 133 6.47 2.68 -20.97
CA ASN A 133 5.44 2.14 -20.07
C ASN A 133 4.18 1.69 -20.83
N PHE A 134 3.79 2.40 -21.89
CA PHE A 134 2.67 2.03 -22.75
C PHE A 134 2.84 0.68 -23.45
N LYS A 135 4.05 0.35 -23.92
CA LYS A 135 4.33 -0.97 -24.52
C LYS A 135 4.20 -2.09 -23.49
N ILE A 136 4.62 -1.86 -22.25
CA ILE A 136 4.49 -2.83 -21.15
C ILE A 136 3.02 -3.03 -20.74
N ILE A 137 2.25 -1.94 -20.64
CA ILE A 137 0.81 -1.99 -20.36
C ILE A 137 0.09 -2.77 -21.46
N PHE A 138 0.37 -2.46 -22.73
CA PHE A 138 -0.20 -3.16 -23.87
C PHE A 138 0.18 -4.66 -23.89
N SER A 139 1.45 -4.99 -23.60
CA SER A 139 1.90 -6.39 -23.52
C SER A 139 1.30 -7.16 -22.35
N THR A 140 0.87 -6.48 -21.30
CA THR A 140 0.19 -7.09 -20.15
C THR A 140 -1.24 -7.50 -20.52
N PHE A 141 -1.94 -6.68 -21.31
CA PHE A 141 -3.26 -7.02 -21.86
C PHE A 141 -3.17 -8.15 -22.91
N MET A 142 -2.18 -8.08 -23.79
CA MET A 142 -1.95 -9.06 -24.84
C MET A 142 -0.69 -9.90 -24.55
N ILE A 143 -0.83 -10.93 -23.70
CA ILE A 143 0.29 -11.76 -23.22
C ILE A 143 1.20 -12.29 -24.35
N TRP A 144 0.62 -12.61 -25.51
CA TRP A 144 1.36 -13.11 -26.69
C TRP A 144 2.33 -12.05 -27.27
N TYR A 145 2.03 -10.77 -27.12
CA TYR A 145 2.92 -9.70 -27.54
C TYR A 145 4.18 -9.63 -26.66
N SER A 146 4.10 -10.08 -25.39
CA SER A 146 5.22 -10.03 -24.45
C SER A 146 6.42 -10.88 -24.91
N GLY A 147 6.22 -11.99 -25.60
CA GLY A 147 7.33 -12.83 -26.08
C GLY A 147 8.23 -12.16 -27.14
N PHE A 148 7.76 -11.07 -27.77
CA PHE A 148 8.51 -10.27 -28.75
C PHE A 148 9.26 -9.08 -28.13
N LEU A 149 9.09 -8.82 -26.83
CA LEU A 149 9.80 -7.75 -26.15
C LEU A 149 11.30 -8.07 -26.03
N ARG A 150 12.12 -7.02 -25.92
CA ARG A 150 13.55 -7.16 -25.66
C ARG A 150 13.75 -7.41 -24.17
N TYR A 151 14.29 -8.58 -23.84
CA TYR A 151 14.69 -8.95 -22.48
C TYR A 151 16.20 -8.89 -22.36
N HIS A 152 16.69 -8.48 -21.20
CA HIS A 152 18.12 -8.52 -20.90
C HIS A 152 18.43 -9.70 -19.99
N ASP A 153 19.39 -10.52 -20.39
CA ASP A 153 20.03 -11.46 -19.48
C ASP A 153 21.14 -10.69 -18.76
N ILE A 154 21.02 -10.52 -17.44
CA ILE A 154 21.98 -9.81 -16.56
C ILE A 154 23.43 -10.30 -16.78
N LEU A 155 23.59 -11.54 -17.28
CA LEU A 155 24.88 -12.17 -17.57
C LEU A 155 25.62 -11.63 -18.81
N VAL A 156 25.02 -10.77 -19.64
CA VAL A 156 25.63 -10.30 -20.91
C VAL A 156 26.40 -8.99 -20.74
N GLN A 157 26.01 -8.13 -19.79
CA GLN A 157 26.64 -6.81 -19.64
C GLN A 157 28.06 -6.87 -19.05
N SER A 158 28.42 -7.93 -18.33
CA SER A 158 29.77 -8.10 -17.76
C SER A 158 30.87 -8.30 -18.81
N ASN A 159 30.53 -8.69 -20.05
CA ASN A 159 31.53 -8.97 -21.08
C ASN A 159 31.80 -7.80 -22.04
N ASP A 160 30.88 -6.85 -22.18
CA ASP A 160 31.01 -5.77 -23.18
C ASP A 160 31.61 -4.48 -22.59
N GLU A 161 31.46 -4.20 -21.29
CA GLU A 161 32.06 -3.02 -20.63
C GLU A 161 33.57 -3.17 -20.34
N ASN A 162 34.10 -4.40 -20.31
CA ASN A 162 35.53 -4.68 -20.03
C ASN A 162 36.46 -4.55 -21.24
N ARG A 163 36.06 -3.83 -22.29
CA ARG A 163 36.93 -3.56 -23.46
C ARG A 163 37.60 -2.20 -23.37
N SER A 164 38.72 -2.16 -22.63
CA SER A 164 39.84 -1.24 -22.92
C SER A 164 40.93 -2.01 -23.67
N PRO A 165 41.62 -1.44 -24.69
CA PRO A 165 42.31 -2.24 -25.71
C PRO A 165 43.65 -2.89 -25.32
N GLU A 166 44.20 -2.71 -24.12
CA GLU A 166 45.68 -2.81 -23.99
C GLU A 166 46.29 -3.93 -23.15
N HIS A 167 45.56 -4.80 -22.44
CA HIS A 167 46.21 -5.90 -21.71
C HIS A 167 45.46 -7.23 -21.81
N GLN A 168 45.73 -7.97 -22.90
CA GLN A 168 45.27 -9.35 -22.99
C GLN A 168 46.13 -10.20 -23.93
N THR A 169 47.20 -10.78 -23.39
CA THR A 169 47.80 -11.97 -24.00
C THR A 169 48.19 -12.97 -22.91
N ASN A 170 47.60 -14.16 -23.01
CA ASN A 170 48.13 -15.46 -22.57
C ASN A 170 47.51 -16.20 -21.38
N ILE A 171 46.90 -15.57 -20.36
CA ILE A 171 46.30 -16.34 -19.23
C ILE A 171 44.76 -16.47 -19.30
N SER A 172 44.08 -15.59 -20.03
CA SER A 172 42.60 -15.59 -20.13
C SER A 172 42.03 -16.55 -21.19
N HIS A 173 42.83 -17.04 -22.13
CA HIS A 173 42.31 -17.84 -23.25
C HIS A 173 41.86 -19.26 -22.86
N ILE A 174 42.43 -19.85 -21.81
CA ILE A 174 42.13 -21.24 -21.42
C ILE A 174 40.78 -21.32 -20.69
N SER A 175 40.54 -20.48 -19.67
CA SER A 175 39.26 -20.41 -18.95
C SER A 175 38.12 -19.87 -19.82
N ARG A 176 38.42 -18.95 -20.74
CA ARG A 176 37.47 -18.37 -21.70
C ARG A 176 36.97 -19.40 -22.73
N SER A 177 37.78 -20.43 -23.06
CA SER A 177 37.39 -21.49 -24.00
C SER A 177 36.45 -22.55 -23.41
N GLN A 178 36.51 -22.79 -22.10
CA GLN A 178 35.71 -23.82 -21.44
C GLN A 178 34.32 -23.30 -21.02
N ILE A 179 34.25 -22.05 -20.56
CA ILE A 179 32.98 -21.40 -20.16
C ILE A 179 32.15 -20.99 -21.38
N SER A 180 32.79 -20.53 -22.48
CA SER A 180 32.10 -20.23 -23.73
C SER A 180 31.53 -21.47 -24.40
N ARG A 181 32.28 -22.59 -24.44
CA ARG A 181 31.80 -23.86 -24.98
C ARG A 181 30.61 -24.43 -24.20
N ARG A 182 30.54 -24.23 -22.88
CA ARG A 182 29.43 -24.70 -22.04
C ARG A 182 28.15 -23.86 -22.23
N LYS A 183 28.28 -22.54 -22.43
CA LYS A 183 27.15 -21.63 -22.71
C LYS A 183 26.67 -21.67 -24.18
N GLU A 184 27.57 -21.90 -25.13
CA GLU A 184 27.21 -22.12 -26.54
C GLU A 184 26.47 -23.44 -26.76
N THR A 185 26.76 -24.46 -25.96
CA THR A 185 26.08 -25.76 -26.04
C THR A 185 24.68 -25.73 -25.42
N GLU A 186 24.43 -24.96 -24.36
CA GLU A 186 23.09 -24.75 -23.76
C GLU A 186 22.18 -23.78 -24.54
N SER A 187 22.75 -22.78 -25.23
CA SER A 187 21.98 -21.82 -26.04
C SER A 187 21.65 -22.32 -27.45
N ARG A 188 22.51 -23.15 -28.07
CA ARG A 188 22.25 -23.73 -29.41
C ARG A 188 21.17 -24.82 -29.44
N THR A 189 20.79 -25.39 -28.29
CA THR A 189 19.80 -26.49 -28.21
C THR A 189 18.36 -26.06 -27.93
N LYS A 190 18.11 -24.77 -27.60
CA LYS A 190 16.74 -24.28 -27.39
C LYS A 190 16.10 -23.86 -28.71
N SER A 191 14.92 -24.41 -29.01
CA SER A 191 14.13 -23.98 -30.17
C SER A 191 13.68 -22.52 -30.00
N LYS A 192 13.48 -21.78 -31.12
CA LYS A 192 12.94 -20.40 -31.09
C LYS A 192 11.62 -20.31 -30.31
N ILE A 193 10.82 -21.38 -30.34
CA ILE A 193 9.56 -21.50 -29.60
C ILE A 193 9.82 -21.57 -28.09
N GLN A 194 10.82 -22.34 -27.66
CA GLN A 194 11.18 -22.45 -26.26
C GLN A 194 11.75 -21.14 -25.72
N GLN A 195 12.53 -20.40 -26.52
CA GLN A 195 12.98 -19.05 -26.17
C GLN A 195 11.80 -18.06 -26.04
N TYR A 196 10.78 -18.16 -26.89
CA TYR A 196 9.57 -17.34 -26.80
C TYR A 196 8.77 -17.61 -25.51
N PHE A 197 8.56 -18.88 -25.15
CA PHE A 197 7.90 -19.22 -23.88
C PHE A 197 8.74 -18.86 -22.65
N ASP A 198 10.06 -19.00 -22.71
CA ASP A 198 10.97 -18.55 -21.66
C ASP A 198 10.86 -17.02 -21.46
N ASN A 199 10.75 -16.25 -22.55
CA ASN A 199 10.56 -14.79 -22.49
C ASN A 199 9.22 -14.41 -21.86
N ILE A 200 8.12 -15.10 -22.20
CA ILE A 200 6.81 -14.89 -21.56
C ILE A 200 6.89 -15.20 -20.08
N SER A 201 7.55 -16.30 -19.70
CA SER A 201 7.72 -16.65 -18.28
C SER A 201 8.51 -15.58 -17.53
N LYS A 202 9.60 -15.06 -18.11
CA LYS A 202 10.39 -13.96 -17.53
C LYS A 202 9.55 -12.68 -17.38
N PHE A 203 8.62 -12.42 -18.31
CA PHE A 203 7.71 -11.27 -18.25
C PHE A 203 6.71 -11.38 -17.11
N ILE A 204 6.00 -12.51 -17.00
CA ILE A 204 4.99 -12.74 -15.96
C ILE A 204 5.64 -12.76 -14.56
N GLU A 205 6.89 -13.19 -14.47
CA GLU A 205 7.63 -13.20 -13.22
C GLU A 205 8.05 -11.80 -12.72
N ALA A 206 8.10 -10.80 -13.61
CA ALA A 206 8.51 -9.46 -13.24
C ALA A 206 7.55 -8.83 -12.20
N PRO A 207 8.04 -8.24 -11.09
CA PRO A 207 7.20 -7.65 -10.05
C PRO A 207 6.24 -6.58 -10.57
N TYR A 208 6.70 -5.73 -11.49
CA TYR A 208 5.86 -4.71 -12.11
C TYR A 208 4.66 -5.29 -12.86
N VAL A 209 4.86 -6.40 -13.58
CA VAL A 209 3.79 -7.08 -14.33
C VAL A 209 2.79 -7.74 -13.37
N LYS A 210 3.27 -8.35 -12.27
CA LYS A 210 2.40 -8.86 -11.20
C LYS A 210 1.54 -7.75 -10.58
N TYR A 211 2.13 -6.58 -10.35
CA TYR A 211 1.39 -5.40 -9.88
C TYR A 211 0.32 -4.94 -10.88
N LEU A 212 0.66 -4.84 -12.17
CA LEU A 212 -0.31 -4.46 -13.19
C LEU A 212 -1.47 -5.45 -13.29
N TYR A 213 -1.19 -6.76 -13.22
CA TYR A 213 -2.24 -7.76 -13.14
C TYR A 213 -3.09 -7.57 -11.89
N ASN A 214 -2.49 -7.42 -10.71
CA ASN A 214 -3.26 -7.19 -9.47
C ASN A 214 -4.18 -5.97 -9.60
N LEU A 215 -3.69 -4.87 -10.19
CA LEU A 215 -4.46 -3.67 -10.46
C LEU A 215 -5.65 -3.94 -11.41
N TYR A 216 -5.41 -4.57 -12.56
CA TYR A 216 -6.48 -4.85 -13.52
C TYR A 216 -7.54 -5.80 -12.95
N PHE A 217 -7.11 -6.86 -12.29
CA PHE A 217 -8.02 -7.82 -11.66
C PHE A 217 -8.81 -7.17 -10.52
N HIS A 218 -8.21 -6.28 -9.74
CA HIS A 218 -8.93 -5.52 -8.71
C HIS A 218 -9.99 -4.59 -9.31
N MET A 219 -9.70 -3.90 -10.42
CA MET A 219 -10.70 -3.08 -11.11
C MET A 219 -11.86 -3.93 -11.68
N ILE A 220 -11.56 -5.11 -12.21
CA ILE A 220 -12.57 -6.07 -12.67
C ILE A 220 -13.43 -6.56 -11.49
N PHE A 221 -12.81 -6.85 -10.34
CA PHE A 221 -13.52 -7.23 -9.13
C PHE A 221 -14.50 -6.13 -8.68
N LEU A 222 -14.07 -4.86 -8.65
CA LEU A 222 -14.94 -3.73 -8.30
C LEU A 222 -16.11 -3.59 -9.28
N LEU A 223 -15.86 -3.75 -10.58
CA LEU A 223 -16.91 -3.70 -11.60
C LEU A 223 -17.91 -4.85 -11.43
N LEU A 224 -17.42 -6.07 -11.20
CA LEU A 224 -18.25 -7.26 -11.02
C LEU A 224 -19.06 -7.19 -9.72
N PHE A 225 -18.46 -6.67 -8.64
CA PHE A 225 -19.16 -6.46 -7.37
C PHE A 225 -20.22 -5.33 -7.49
N SER A 226 -19.90 -4.25 -8.19
CA SER A 226 -20.86 -3.18 -8.50
C SER A 226 -22.03 -3.69 -9.35
N TYR A 227 -21.75 -4.48 -10.39
CA TYR A 227 -22.78 -5.12 -11.20
C TYR A 227 -23.67 -6.05 -10.36
N PHE A 228 -23.07 -6.85 -9.48
CA PHE A 228 -23.83 -7.74 -8.60
C PHE A 228 -24.79 -6.97 -7.69
N ILE A 229 -24.35 -5.89 -7.02
CA ILE A 229 -25.21 -5.10 -6.12
C ILE A 229 -26.32 -4.36 -6.89
N LEU A 230 -26.02 -3.86 -8.09
CA LEU A 230 -26.95 -3.02 -8.86
C LEU A 230 -27.94 -3.84 -9.69
N CYS A 231 -27.50 -4.93 -10.32
CA CYS A 231 -28.25 -5.63 -11.36
C CYS A 231 -28.67 -7.06 -10.98
N ASP A 232 -27.94 -7.75 -10.10
CA ASP A 232 -28.10 -9.20 -9.87
C ASP A 232 -28.40 -9.56 -8.40
N PHE A 233 -28.76 -8.56 -7.58
CA PHE A 233 -29.06 -8.75 -6.16
C PHE A 233 -30.52 -9.21 -5.97
N PHE A 234 -30.75 -10.52 -6.15
CA PHE A 234 -32.08 -11.13 -6.02
C PHE A 234 -32.28 -11.89 -4.69
N PRO A 235 -33.50 -11.90 -4.11
CA PRO A 235 -33.83 -12.69 -2.93
C PRO A 235 -33.86 -14.20 -3.24
N LEU A 236 -33.35 -15.01 -2.31
CA LEU A 236 -33.19 -16.47 -2.47
C LEU A 236 -34.37 -17.30 -1.93
N TYR A 237 -35.32 -16.68 -1.23
CA TYR A 237 -36.46 -17.34 -0.59
C TYR A 237 -37.79 -16.78 -1.09
N GLU A 238 -38.82 -17.61 -1.01
CA GLU A 238 -40.19 -17.25 -1.35
C GLU A 238 -40.79 -16.46 -0.17
N PHE A 239 -41.23 -15.22 -0.42
CA PHE A 239 -41.98 -14.49 0.60
C PHE A 239 -43.33 -15.20 0.80
N PRO A 240 -43.73 -15.52 2.04
CA PRO A 240 -45.06 -16.06 2.28
C PRO A 240 -46.11 -15.06 1.77
N SER A 241 -46.96 -15.50 0.86
CA SER A 241 -48.05 -14.73 0.25
C SER A 241 -49.27 -14.51 1.18
N ASP A 242 -49.19 -14.92 2.44
CA ASP A 242 -50.40 -15.19 3.23
C ASP A 242 -50.79 -14.07 4.21
N ILE A 243 -50.45 -12.81 3.90
CA ILE A 243 -50.98 -11.63 4.63
C ILE A 243 -51.75 -10.67 3.69
N CYS A 244 -51.92 -11.00 2.40
CA CYS A 244 -52.58 -10.11 1.44
C CYS A 244 -53.64 -10.78 0.56
N ALA A 245 -54.46 -11.66 1.12
CA ALA A 245 -55.76 -11.98 0.54
C ALA A 245 -56.85 -11.41 1.47
N PRO A 246 -57.68 -10.45 1.02
CA PRO A 246 -58.92 -10.19 1.71
C PRO A 246 -59.78 -11.45 1.52
N THR A 247 -60.10 -12.13 2.62
CA THR A 247 -61.16 -13.12 2.67
C THR A 247 -62.44 -12.43 2.22
N GLY A 248 -62.79 -12.61 0.95
CA GLY A 248 -64.08 -12.23 0.42
C GLY A 248 -65.11 -13.21 0.95
N ASP A 249 -65.71 -12.87 2.09
CA ASP A 249 -67.06 -13.34 2.42
C ASP A 249 -68.00 -12.14 2.31
N SER A 250 -68.73 -12.14 1.22
CA SER A 250 -69.87 -11.27 0.97
C SER A 250 -71.05 -11.76 1.80
N LYS A 251 -71.66 -10.87 2.60
CA LYS A 251 -73.07 -10.91 2.98
C LYS A 251 -73.52 -9.54 3.49
N ASP A 252 -74.24 -8.86 2.60
CA ASP A 252 -75.40 -8.00 2.82
C ASP A 252 -75.62 -7.37 4.21
N SER A 253 -75.60 -6.04 4.26
CA SER A 253 -76.76 -5.26 4.74
C SER A 253 -76.52 -3.75 4.57
N LYS A 254 -77.44 -3.12 3.85
CA LYS A 254 -77.65 -1.67 3.76
C LYS A 254 -77.91 -1.10 5.17
N ASP A 255 -77.41 0.10 5.47
CA ASP A 255 -78.26 1.26 5.71
C ASP A 255 -77.47 2.54 6.03
N ASN A 256 -78.03 3.63 5.47
CA ASN A 256 -77.81 5.06 5.60
C ASN A 256 -77.26 5.59 6.95
N VAL A 257 -76.51 6.70 6.91
CA VAL A 257 -76.95 8.04 7.38
C VAL A 257 -75.81 9.07 7.24
N VAL A 258 -76.24 10.29 6.94
CA VAL A 258 -75.55 11.53 6.59
C VAL A 258 -75.08 12.31 7.85
N ASP A 259 -74.09 13.17 7.62
CA ASP A 259 -73.78 14.47 8.26
C ASP A 259 -72.66 14.63 9.31
N LYS A 260 -71.72 15.50 8.89
CA LYS A 260 -71.12 16.68 9.56
C LYS A 260 -69.84 16.58 10.40
N ASN A 261 -68.88 17.33 9.86
CA ASN A 261 -67.99 18.32 10.50
C ASN A 261 -67.01 17.86 11.59
N ASP A 262 -65.72 17.94 11.26
CA ASP A 262 -64.80 18.88 11.94
C ASP A 262 -63.51 19.08 11.14
N ASN A 263 -63.23 20.33 10.78
CA ASN A 263 -61.97 20.78 10.17
C ASN A 263 -61.01 21.24 11.28
N GLN A 264 -60.00 20.41 11.59
CA GLN A 264 -58.72 20.84 12.15
C GLN A 264 -57.60 20.30 11.24
N PRO A 265 -56.59 21.10 10.85
CA PRO A 265 -55.50 20.60 10.04
C PRO A 265 -54.50 19.85 10.93
N ASN A 266 -54.66 18.54 11.04
CA ASN A 266 -53.61 17.68 11.57
C ASN A 266 -52.46 17.61 10.56
N ILE A 267 -51.43 18.41 10.83
CA ILE A 267 -50.11 18.34 10.23
C ILE A 267 -49.42 17.08 10.79
N TYR A 268 -49.75 15.93 10.22
CA TYR A 268 -48.90 14.73 10.29
C TYR A 268 -48.92 14.09 8.91
N ASN A 269 -47.89 14.40 8.14
CA ASN A 269 -47.62 13.87 6.81
C ASN A 269 -47.70 12.34 6.78
N PRO A 270 -48.52 11.73 5.91
CA PRO A 270 -48.47 10.32 5.59
C PRO A 270 -47.51 10.13 4.40
N LEU A 271 -46.21 10.31 4.61
CA LEU A 271 -45.20 10.10 3.55
C LEU A 271 -44.24 8.95 3.81
N ILE A 272 -44.51 8.09 4.81
CA ILE A 272 -43.64 6.92 5.10
C ILE A 272 -44.41 5.59 5.10
N ARG A 273 -45.75 5.58 4.89
CA ARG A 273 -46.55 4.34 5.03
C ARG A 273 -47.06 3.69 3.73
N ASN A 274 -46.80 4.27 2.55
CA ASN A 274 -47.46 3.83 1.30
C ASN A 274 -46.52 3.43 0.15
N GLU A 275 -45.38 2.80 0.42
CA GLU A 275 -44.55 2.18 -0.65
C GLU A 275 -44.14 0.73 -0.39
N TYR A 276 -44.68 0.06 0.62
CA TYR A 276 -44.49 -1.38 0.83
C TYR A 276 -45.79 -2.18 0.63
N ASN A 277 -46.56 -1.83 -0.41
CA ASN A 277 -47.57 -2.75 -0.91
C ASN A 277 -46.86 -3.85 -1.70
N ALA A 278 -46.93 -5.09 -1.21
CA ALA A 278 -46.38 -6.28 -1.85
C ALA A 278 -46.92 -6.51 -3.29
N SER A 279 -47.99 -5.82 -3.68
CA SER A 279 -48.55 -5.83 -5.03
C SER A 279 -47.78 -4.99 -6.05
N THR A 280 -47.07 -3.92 -5.65
CA THR A 280 -46.24 -3.12 -6.57
C THR A 280 -44.90 -3.79 -6.88
N LEU A 281 -44.45 -4.70 -6.01
CA LEU A 281 -43.25 -5.52 -6.23
C LEU A 281 -43.47 -6.60 -7.31
N GLY A 282 -44.72 -6.93 -7.63
CA GLY A 282 -45.08 -7.88 -8.69
C GLY A 282 -45.06 -7.30 -10.11
N SER A 283 -45.03 -5.97 -10.26
CA SER A 283 -45.10 -5.31 -11.57
C SER A 283 -43.73 -5.04 -12.21
N TYR A 284 -42.66 -5.06 -11.43
CA TYR A 284 -41.30 -5.12 -11.96
C TYR A 284 -40.95 -6.59 -12.07
N GLY A 285 -40.81 -7.11 -13.29
CA GLY A 285 -40.48 -8.50 -13.59
C GLY A 285 -39.14 -8.94 -13.00
N PHE A 286 -39.10 -9.12 -11.68
CA PHE A 286 -37.98 -9.67 -10.93
C PHE A 286 -37.87 -11.15 -11.31
N GLN A 287 -36.95 -11.46 -12.23
CA GLN A 287 -36.64 -12.84 -12.58
C GLN A 287 -36.13 -13.55 -11.33
N ARG A 288 -36.83 -14.61 -10.95
CA ARG A 288 -36.55 -15.42 -9.77
C ARG A 288 -35.38 -16.35 -10.06
N HIS A 289 -34.35 -16.34 -9.22
CA HIS A 289 -33.37 -17.41 -9.20
C HIS A 289 -33.53 -18.24 -7.91
N LYS A 290 -33.95 -19.50 -8.05
CA LYS A 290 -33.96 -20.49 -6.93
C LYS A 290 -32.55 -20.85 -6.44
N ARG A 291 -31.50 -20.32 -7.09
CA ARG A 291 -30.09 -20.58 -6.80
C ARG A 291 -29.31 -19.27 -6.88
N PRO A 292 -28.24 -19.10 -6.10
CA PRO A 292 -27.32 -17.97 -6.27
C PRO A 292 -26.81 -17.90 -7.72
N SER A 293 -26.69 -16.67 -8.22
CA SER A 293 -26.22 -16.39 -9.58
C SER A 293 -24.78 -16.89 -9.76
N ALA A 294 -24.40 -17.20 -11.01
CA ALA A 294 -23.02 -17.55 -11.33
C ALA A 294 -22.03 -16.44 -10.90
N ILE A 295 -22.45 -15.18 -10.97
CA ILE A 295 -21.64 -14.01 -10.61
C ILE A 295 -21.38 -13.96 -9.11
N GLU A 296 -22.37 -14.33 -8.30
CA GLU A 296 -22.23 -14.44 -6.85
C GLU A 296 -21.22 -15.52 -6.46
N PHE A 297 -21.26 -16.68 -7.11
CA PHE A 297 -20.25 -17.72 -6.88
C PHE A 297 -18.85 -17.25 -7.28
N VAL A 298 -18.72 -16.52 -8.39
CA VAL A 298 -17.45 -15.93 -8.81
C VAL A 298 -16.94 -14.94 -7.76
N LEU A 299 -17.79 -14.06 -7.22
CA LEU A 299 -17.42 -13.13 -6.14
C LEU A 299 -16.97 -13.85 -4.88
N LEU A 300 -17.67 -14.91 -4.49
CA LEU A 300 -17.31 -15.68 -3.30
C LEU A 300 -15.96 -16.38 -3.45
N ILE A 301 -15.71 -16.99 -4.60
CA ILE A 301 -14.42 -17.59 -4.90
C ILE A 301 -13.34 -16.51 -4.86
N TRP A 302 -13.61 -15.34 -5.44
CA TRP A 302 -12.67 -14.23 -5.46
C TRP A 302 -12.34 -13.69 -4.06
N ILE A 303 -13.33 -13.50 -3.20
CA ILE A 303 -13.09 -13.02 -1.84
C ILE A 303 -12.40 -14.10 -1.02
N PHE A 304 -12.74 -15.37 -1.23
CA PHE A 304 -12.01 -16.48 -0.64
C PHE A 304 -10.53 -16.49 -1.05
N THR A 305 -10.20 -16.18 -2.31
CA THR A 305 -8.80 -16.08 -2.71
C THR A 305 -8.07 -14.89 -2.07
N LEU A 306 -8.75 -13.76 -1.87
CA LEU A 306 -8.20 -12.63 -1.12
C LEU A 306 -7.92 -13.01 0.35
N VAL A 307 -8.84 -13.72 1.00
CA VAL A 307 -8.65 -14.26 2.37
C VAL A 307 -7.42 -15.17 2.43
N CYS A 308 -7.26 -16.10 1.48
CA CYS A 308 -6.06 -16.94 1.42
C CYS A 308 -4.77 -16.13 1.27
N GLU A 309 -4.80 -15.05 0.49
CA GLU A 309 -3.64 -14.19 0.29
C GLU A 309 -3.30 -13.38 1.54
N GLU A 310 -4.29 -12.89 2.29
CA GLU A 310 -4.07 -12.21 3.57
C GLU A 310 -3.53 -13.17 4.64
N ILE A 311 -4.05 -14.40 4.70
CA ILE A 311 -3.50 -15.44 5.59
C ILE A 311 -2.04 -15.75 5.23
N ARG A 312 -1.72 -15.86 3.93
CA ARG A 312 -0.34 -16.07 3.49
C ARG A 312 0.57 -14.92 3.91
N GLN A 313 0.14 -13.67 3.69
CA GLN A 313 0.92 -12.48 4.06
C GLN A 313 1.22 -12.49 5.56
N MET A 314 0.20 -12.72 6.40
CA MET A 314 0.34 -12.82 7.85
C MET A 314 1.37 -13.91 8.26
N ILE A 315 1.34 -15.09 7.64
CA ILE A 315 2.26 -16.20 7.95
C ILE A 315 3.69 -15.92 7.44
N SER A 316 3.83 -15.23 6.31
CA SER A 316 5.11 -15.00 5.65
C SER A 316 5.96 -13.89 6.27
N THR A 317 5.41 -13.13 7.23
CA THR A 317 6.16 -12.09 7.94
C THR A 317 7.33 -12.72 8.72
N ASN A 318 8.54 -12.23 8.45
CA ASN A 318 9.80 -12.82 8.88
C ASN A 318 10.12 -12.48 10.35
N THR A 319 9.25 -12.88 11.28
CA THR A 319 9.49 -12.77 12.72
C THR A 319 9.60 -14.18 13.30
N GLN A 320 10.52 -14.38 14.25
CA GLN A 320 10.71 -15.70 14.89
C GLN A 320 9.49 -16.12 15.73
N SER A 321 8.60 -15.17 16.08
CA SER A 321 7.38 -15.39 16.86
C SER A 321 6.13 -15.01 16.07
N ARG A 322 5.19 -15.95 15.95
CA ARG A 322 3.88 -15.74 15.29
C ARG A 322 3.08 -14.58 15.89
N ARG A 323 3.27 -14.27 17.17
CA ARG A 323 2.59 -13.14 17.82
C ARG A 323 3.12 -11.80 17.34
N ASN A 324 4.44 -11.68 17.22
CA ASN A 324 5.07 -10.46 16.74
C ASN A 324 4.76 -10.23 15.26
N ALA A 325 4.65 -11.31 14.47
CA ALA A 325 4.14 -11.27 13.09
C ALA A 325 2.76 -10.61 13.01
N ILE A 326 1.82 -11.08 13.83
CA ILE A 326 0.44 -10.57 13.85
C ILE A 326 0.43 -9.10 14.28
N ILE A 327 1.13 -8.75 15.37
CA ILE A 327 1.19 -7.36 15.87
C ILE A 327 1.78 -6.44 14.81
N THR A 328 2.86 -6.84 14.13
CA THR A 328 3.46 -6.04 13.06
C THR A 328 2.52 -5.92 11.85
N TYR A 329 1.77 -6.98 11.51
CA TYR A 329 0.81 -6.94 10.42
C TYR A 329 -0.32 -5.92 10.67
N PHE A 330 -0.86 -5.86 11.89
CA PHE A 330 -1.93 -4.93 12.27
C PHE A 330 -1.48 -3.46 12.43
N LYS A 331 -0.17 -3.17 12.41
CA LYS A 331 0.31 -1.78 12.42
C LYS A 331 0.04 -1.03 11.11
N ASN A 332 -0.18 -1.76 10.01
CA ASN A 332 -0.45 -1.15 8.71
C ASN A 332 -1.94 -0.85 8.56
N PHE A 333 -2.28 0.42 8.32
CA PHE A 333 -3.65 0.87 8.10
C PHE A 333 -4.38 0.09 6.97
N TRP A 334 -3.68 -0.19 5.87
CA TRP A 334 -4.27 -0.93 4.75
C TRP A 334 -4.65 -2.37 5.10
N ASN A 335 -3.87 -3.02 5.97
CA ASN A 335 -4.13 -4.38 6.42
C ASN A 335 -5.34 -4.43 7.36
N GLU A 336 -5.49 -3.41 8.21
CA GLU A 336 -6.68 -3.24 9.05
C GLU A 336 -7.94 -3.06 8.18
N LEU A 337 -7.86 -2.24 7.14
CA LEU A 337 -8.96 -2.01 6.19
C LEU A 337 -9.30 -3.28 5.38
N ASP A 338 -8.31 -4.09 5.01
CA ASP A 338 -8.53 -5.38 4.33
C ASP A 338 -9.26 -6.39 5.22
N ILE A 339 -8.86 -6.52 6.50
CA ILE A 339 -9.56 -7.37 7.46
C ILE A 339 -10.99 -6.87 7.70
N LEU A 340 -11.17 -5.55 7.84
CA LEU A 340 -12.48 -4.95 8.02
C LEU A 340 -13.40 -5.26 6.83
N ALA A 341 -12.92 -5.07 5.59
CA ALA A 341 -13.68 -5.40 4.38
C ALA A 341 -14.08 -6.89 4.34
N ILE A 342 -13.14 -7.79 4.59
CA ILE A 342 -13.42 -9.23 4.60
C ILE A 342 -14.49 -9.58 5.65
N VAL A 343 -14.40 -9.03 6.87
CA VAL A 343 -15.36 -9.30 7.94
C VAL A 343 -16.75 -8.76 7.58
N VAL A 344 -16.84 -7.52 7.10
CA VAL A 344 -18.10 -6.88 6.69
C VAL A 344 -18.75 -7.65 5.54
N PHE A 345 -17.96 -8.11 4.56
CA PHE A 345 -18.44 -8.97 3.49
C PHE A 345 -19.09 -10.26 4.00
N PHE A 346 -18.41 -11.01 4.88
CA PHE A 346 -18.96 -12.27 5.40
C PHE A 346 -20.22 -12.04 6.25
N VAL A 347 -20.28 -10.95 7.02
CA VAL A 347 -21.49 -10.58 7.77
C VAL A 347 -22.64 -10.31 6.81
N GLY A 348 -22.43 -9.48 5.77
CA GLY A 348 -23.44 -9.20 4.75
C GLY A 348 -23.87 -10.46 3.99
N PHE A 349 -22.92 -11.35 3.68
CA PHE A 349 -23.19 -12.60 3.00
C PHE A 349 -24.00 -13.58 3.87
N ILE A 350 -23.67 -13.73 5.16
CA ILE A 350 -24.41 -14.60 6.09
C ILE A 350 -25.85 -14.09 6.25
N LEU A 351 -26.04 -12.78 6.45
CA LEU A 351 -27.36 -12.16 6.59
C LEU A 351 -28.24 -12.40 5.36
N ARG A 352 -27.64 -12.54 4.17
CA ARG A 352 -28.36 -12.82 2.94
C ARG A 352 -29.03 -14.20 2.90
N PHE A 353 -28.46 -15.21 3.57
CA PHE A 353 -29.07 -16.55 3.63
C PHE A 353 -30.22 -16.65 4.64
N LEU A 354 -30.40 -15.64 5.49
CA LEU A 354 -31.48 -15.64 6.46
C LEU A 354 -32.82 -15.33 5.77
N PRO A 355 -33.88 -16.13 6.00
CA PRO A 355 -35.15 -16.03 5.27
C PRO A 355 -36.07 -14.88 5.73
N THR A 356 -35.52 -13.75 6.18
CA THR A 356 -36.30 -12.60 6.68
C THR A 356 -36.07 -11.35 5.83
N VAL A 357 -37.16 -10.61 5.55
CA VAL A 357 -37.15 -9.40 4.70
C VAL A 357 -36.19 -8.34 5.24
N GLU A 358 -36.18 -8.15 6.55
CA GLU A 358 -35.31 -7.20 7.23
C GLU A 358 -33.84 -7.57 7.08
N CYS A 359 -33.49 -8.87 7.20
CA CYS A 359 -32.11 -9.32 7.00
C CYS A 359 -31.67 -9.17 5.55
N PHE A 360 -32.56 -9.36 4.57
CA PHE A 360 -32.23 -9.14 3.15
C PHE A 360 -31.95 -7.66 2.85
N CYS A 361 -32.77 -6.75 3.37
CA CYS A 361 -32.54 -5.31 3.27
C CYS A 361 -31.23 -4.91 3.98
N ALA A 362 -30.99 -5.43 5.19
CA ALA A 362 -29.76 -5.18 5.93
C ALA A 362 -28.52 -5.71 5.19
N ALA A 363 -28.59 -6.91 4.60
CA ALA A 363 -27.52 -7.50 3.81
C ALA A 363 -27.15 -6.61 2.61
N ARG A 364 -28.14 -6.05 1.90
CA ARG A 364 -27.90 -5.11 0.79
C ARG A 364 -27.17 -3.85 1.25
N ILE A 365 -27.59 -3.28 2.38
CA ILE A 365 -26.95 -2.10 2.96
C ILE A 365 -25.50 -2.41 3.35
N ILE A 366 -25.28 -3.51 4.09
CA ILE A 366 -23.95 -3.92 4.55
C ILE A 366 -23.01 -4.18 3.36
N LEU A 367 -23.46 -4.90 2.33
CA LEU A 367 -22.67 -5.15 1.14
C LEU A 367 -22.42 -3.88 0.30
N SER A 368 -23.34 -2.90 0.32
CA SER A 368 -23.11 -1.60 -0.34
C SER A 368 -22.04 -0.78 0.38
N VAL A 369 -21.99 -0.84 1.70
CA VAL A 369 -20.92 -0.23 2.50
C VAL A 369 -19.61 -0.99 2.28
N ASP A 370 -19.66 -2.32 2.20
CA ASP A 370 -18.50 -3.16 1.89
C ASP A 370 -17.88 -2.78 0.54
N LEU A 371 -18.70 -2.61 -0.51
CA LEU A 371 -18.24 -2.13 -1.81
C LEU A 371 -17.50 -0.78 -1.71
N ALA A 372 -17.99 0.14 -0.87
CA ALA A 372 -17.31 1.42 -0.63
C ALA A 372 -15.94 1.24 0.04
N ILE A 373 -15.81 0.29 0.99
CA ILE A 373 -14.52 -0.06 1.61
C ILE A 373 -13.55 -0.60 0.55
N TRP A 374 -14.01 -1.49 -0.35
CA TRP A 374 -13.18 -1.97 -1.45
C TRP A 374 -12.77 -0.87 -2.44
N PHE A 375 -13.61 0.13 -2.69
CA PHE A 375 -13.21 1.31 -3.47
C PHE A 375 -12.13 2.13 -2.76
N ILE A 376 -12.25 2.36 -1.45
CA ILE A 376 -11.20 3.03 -0.66
C ILE A 376 -9.90 2.23 -0.71
N ARG A 377 -9.99 0.89 -0.62
CA ARG A 377 -8.84 -0.01 -0.74
C ARG A 377 -8.09 0.14 -2.08
N SER A 378 -8.79 0.47 -3.16
CA SER A 378 -8.15 0.69 -4.47
C SER A 378 -7.12 1.83 -4.45
N LEU A 379 -7.28 2.83 -3.58
CA LEU A 379 -6.33 3.95 -3.41
C LEU A 379 -4.94 3.45 -3.00
N SER A 380 -4.88 2.39 -2.19
CA SER A 380 -3.62 1.75 -1.80
C SER A 380 -2.81 1.29 -3.01
N MET A 381 -3.46 0.77 -4.06
CA MET A 381 -2.75 0.32 -5.26
C MET A 381 -2.14 1.50 -6.02
N PHE A 382 -2.83 2.65 -6.04
CA PHE A 382 -2.31 3.87 -6.67
C PHE A 382 -1.11 4.47 -5.93
N THR A 383 -0.84 4.08 -4.67
CA THR A 383 0.38 4.51 -3.97
C THR A 383 1.68 4.04 -4.65
N ALA A 384 1.63 2.96 -5.43
CA ALA A 384 2.78 2.45 -6.19
C ALA A 384 3.16 3.36 -7.38
N LEU A 385 2.24 4.21 -7.85
CA LEU A 385 2.47 5.07 -9.01
C LEU A 385 3.34 6.26 -8.63
N LYS A 386 4.43 6.49 -9.38
CA LYS A 386 5.39 7.58 -9.14
C LYS A 386 4.74 8.98 -9.05
N GLN A 387 3.66 9.22 -9.80
CA GLN A 387 3.01 10.53 -9.88
C GLN A 387 1.93 10.74 -8.80
N LEU A 388 1.25 9.67 -8.37
CA LEU A 388 0.13 9.73 -7.43
C LEU A 388 0.54 9.35 -6.01
N GLY A 389 1.55 8.50 -5.84
CA GLY A 389 1.96 7.97 -4.56
C GLY A 389 2.32 9.04 -3.52
N PRO A 390 3.26 9.95 -3.79
CA PRO A 390 3.58 11.03 -2.84
C PRO A 390 2.36 11.89 -2.48
N LYS A 391 1.45 12.11 -3.44
CA LYS A 391 0.23 12.89 -3.21
C LYS A 391 -0.76 12.17 -2.28
N LEU A 392 -0.91 10.85 -2.43
CA LEU A 392 -1.77 10.04 -1.57
C LEU A 392 -1.22 9.94 -0.15
N VAL A 393 0.10 9.80 0.00
CA VAL A 393 0.75 9.82 1.33
C VAL A 393 0.55 11.18 1.99
N MET A 394 0.69 12.28 1.23
CA MET A 394 0.43 13.63 1.73
C MET A 394 -1.02 13.79 2.24
N ILE A 395 -2.01 13.28 1.50
CA ILE A 395 -3.41 13.29 1.94
C ILE A 395 -3.57 12.52 3.26
N GLY A 396 -2.90 11.37 3.40
CA GLY A 396 -2.95 10.57 4.64
C GLY A 396 -2.42 11.31 5.87
N GLU A 397 -1.31 12.01 5.74
CA GLU A 397 -0.74 12.85 6.81
C GLU A 397 -1.67 14.02 7.15
N MET A 398 -2.26 14.67 6.12
CA MET A 398 -3.21 15.77 6.30
C MET A 398 -4.50 15.37 7.03
N VAL A 399 -4.90 14.08 7.00
CA VAL A 399 -6.09 13.61 7.72
C VAL A 399 -5.91 13.70 9.24
N GLN A 400 -4.70 13.61 9.78
CA GLN A 400 -4.47 13.78 11.21
C GLN A 400 -4.76 15.22 11.64
N ASP A 401 -4.31 16.18 10.84
CA ASP A 401 -4.57 17.60 11.06
C ASP A 401 -6.07 17.94 10.89
N LEU A 402 -6.76 17.25 9.97
CA LEU A 402 -8.20 17.39 9.74
C LEU A 402 -9.05 16.96 10.96
N LYS A 403 -8.57 16.06 11.84
CA LYS A 403 -9.36 15.59 12.99
C LYS A 403 -9.70 16.71 13.97
N PHE A 404 -8.74 17.58 14.28
CA PHE A 404 -8.97 18.73 15.15
C PHE A 404 -9.91 19.76 14.52
N PHE A 405 -9.81 19.94 13.21
CA PHE A 405 -10.71 20.79 12.45
C PHE A 405 -12.16 20.32 12.51
N VAL A 406 -12.41 19.02 12.27
CA VAL A 406 -13.76 18.45 12.33
C VAL A 406 -14.36 18.61 13.73
N LEU A 407 -13.55 18.48 14.79
CA LEU A 407 -14.01 18.72 16.16
C LEU A 407 -14.45 20.17 16.39
N MET A 408 -13.67 21.14 15.90
CA MET A 408 -14.05 22.55 15.92
C MET A 408 -15.31 22.83 15.09
N LEU A 409 -15.43 22.20 13.92
CA LEU A 409 -16.58 22.35 13.04
C LEU A 409 -17.88 21.86 13.70
N ILE A 410 -17.85 20.73 14.42
CA ILE A 410 -19.02 20.22 15.14
C ILE A 410 -19.54 21.23 16.18
N VAL A 411 -18.64 21.94 16.86
CA VAL A 411 -19.02 22.99 17.82
C VAL A 411 -19.80 24.11 17.13
N PHE A 412 -19.34 24.57 15.96
CA PHE A 412 -20.04 25.61 15.19
C PHE A 412 -21.37 25.13 14.61
N ILE A 413 -21.44 23.89 14.11
CA ILE A 413 -22.71 23.29 13.63
C ILE A 413 -23.75 23.27 14.76
N LEU A 414 -23.36 22.86 15.97
CA LEU A 414 -24.27 22.83 17.10
C LEU A 414 -24.65 24.23 17.60
N ALA A 415 -23.70 25.17 17.60
CA ALA A 415 -23.93 26.55 18.03
C ALA A 415 -24.96 27.28 17.17
N PHE A 416 -25.05 26.95 15.88
CA PHE A 416 -26.09 27.47 15.00
C PHE A 416 -27.34 26.58 14.97
N GLY A 417 -27.18 25.26 14.84
CA GLY A 417 -28.28 24.31 14.62
C GLY A 417 -29.26 24.21 15.78
N VAL A 418 -28.79 24.28 17.04
CA VAL A 418 -29.70 24.21 18.20
C VAL A 418 -30.58 25.47 18.31
N PRO A 419 -30.04 26.71 18.28
CA PRO A 419 -30.86 27.92 18.32
C PRO A 419 -31.77 28.08 17.10
N SER A 420 -31.29 27.81 15.88
CA SER A 420 -32.11 27.97 14.67
C SER A 420 -33.29 27.00 14.66
N TYR A 421 -33.05 25.72 15.01
CA TYR A 421 -34.10 24.73 15.11
C TYR A 421 -35.15 25.10 16.17
N SER A 422 -34.72 25.63 17.32
CA SER A 422 -35.62 26.09 18.38
C SER A 422 -36.48 27.28 17.97
N LEU A 423 -35.95 28.21 17.16
CA LEU A 423 -36.68 29.40 16.70
C LEU A 423 -37.70 29.09 15.60
N ILE A 424 -37.42 28.10 14.76
CA ILE A 424 -38.27 27.69 13.63
C ILE A 424 -39.39 26.75 14.09
N TYR A 425 -39.06 25.71 14.87
CA TYR A 425 -40.00 24.62 15.20
C TYR A 425 -40.54 24.67 16.63
N GLY A 426 -40.05 25.58 17.47
CA GLY A 426 -40.49 25.74 18.85
C GLY A 426 -40.16 24.53 19.75
N VAL A 427 -40.94 24.37 20.81
CA VAL A 427 -40.73 23.30 21.82
C VAL A 427 -41.16 21.96 21.24
N GLN A 428 -40.22 21.01 21.17
CA GLN A 428 -40.44 19.64 20.69
C GLN A 428 -40.26 18.62 21.83
N LYS A 429 -40.91 17.46 21.71
CA LYS A 429 -40.67 16.33 22.64
C LYS A 429 -39.35 15.65 22.30
N PHE A 430 -38.61 15.20 23.31
CA PHE A 430 -37.35 14.49 23.10
C PHE A 430 -37.59 13.20 22.30
N SER A 431 -36.86 13.07 21.20
CA SER A 431 -36.82 11.89 20.35
C SER A 431 -35.36 11.61 20.00
N TRP A 432 -34.98 10.34 19.89
CA TRP A 432 -33.64 9.94 19.47
C TRP A 432 -33.27 10.42 18.06
N HIS A 433 -34.26 10.84 17.26
CA HIS A 433 -34.04 11.45 15.95
C HIS A 433 -33.69 12.94 16.02
N LEU A 434 -33.99 13.61 17.14
CA LEU A 434 -33.83 15.05 17.29
C LEU A 434 -32.38 15.52 17.11
N PRO A 435 -31.35 14.89 17.71
CA PRO A 435 -29.95 15.29 17.48
C PRO A 435 -29.52 15.18 16.02
N ARG A 436 -30.00 14.16 15.30
CA ARG A 436 -29.71 13.97 13.86
C ARG A 436 -30.31 15.09 13.02
N ILE A 437 -31.56 15.49 13.32
CA ILE A 437 -32.23 16.57 12.60
C ILE A 437 -31.50 17.89 12.82
N ILE A 438 -31.13 18.20 14.06
CA ILE A 438 -30.40 19.42 14.42
C ILE A 438 -29.03 19.49 13.73
N LEU A 439 -28.26 18.40 13.77
CA LEU A 439 -26.95 18.35 13.11
C LEU A 439 -27.07 18.50 11.59
N ASN A 440 -28.03 17.82 10.97
CA ASN A 440 -28.26 17.92 9.53
C ASN A 440 -28.64 19.34 9.12
N HIS A 441 -29.49 20.00 9.92
CA HIS A 441 -29.92 21.36 9.65
C HIS A 441 -28.73 22.33 9.56
N GLY A 442 -27.83 22.33 10.55
CA GLY A 442 -26.64 23.19 10.49
C GLY A 442 -25.62 22.74 9.43
N PHE A 443 -25.45 21.43 9.22
CA PHE A 443 -24.44 20.88 8.32
C PHE A 443 -24.68 21.20 6.83
N TRP A 444 -25.90 21.01 6.32
CA TRP A 444 -26.21 21.20 4.90
C TRP A 444 -26.11 22.67 4.46
N GLU A 445 -26.35 23.60 5.38
CA GLU A 445 -26.22 25.03 5.13
C GLU A 445 -24.78 25.45 4.80
N ILE A 446 -23.77 24.78 5.37
CA ILE A 446 -22.34 25.01 5.03
C ILE A 446 -22.09 24.84 3.53
N PHE A 447 -22.79 23.88 2.92
CA PHE A 447 -22.66 23.55 1.49
C PHE A 447 -23.59 24.39 0.61
N GLY A 448 -24.36 25.33 1.19
CA GLY A 448 -25.23 26.24 0.46
C GLY A 448 -26.65 25.74 0.23
N GLU A 449 -27.07 24.64 0.87
CA GLU A 449 -28.46 24.17 0.82
C GLU A 449 -29.30 24.92 1.88
N LEU A 450 -29.73 26.14 1.53
CA LEU A 450 -30.32 27.12 2.44
C LEU A 450 -31.82 26.91 2.69
N ASN A 451 -32.22 25.72 3.14
CA ASN A 451 -33.62 25.34 3.38
C ASN A 451 -34.33 26.22 4.43
N VAL A 452 -33.57 26.92 5.27
CA VAL A 452 -34.07 27.87 6.28
C VAL A 452 -34.77 29.08 5.66
N LEU A 453 -34.32 29.51 4.47
CA LEU A 453 -34.91 30.66 3.79
C LEU A 453 -36.32 30.38 3.28
N GLU A 454 -36.74 29.13 3.14
CA GLU A 454 -38.09 28.81 2.70
C GLU A 454 -39.11 28.82 3.86
N THR A 455 -38.63 28.76 5.10
CA THR A 455 -39.46 28.60 6.31
C THR A 455 -39.62 29.94 7.05
N PHE A 456 -40.04 31.01 6.35
CA PHE A 456 -40.24 32.32 6.96
C PHE A 456 -41.42 32.32 7.94
N SER A 457 -41.12 32.12 9.23
CA SER A 457 -42.01 32.41 10.36
C SER A 457 -41.78 33.82 10.91
N THR A 458 -42.57 34.23 11.91
CA THR A 458 -42.46 35.51 12.63
C THR A 458 -41.07 35.78 13.24
N ASN A 459 -40.26 34.75 13.50
CA ASN A 459 -38.87 34.86 13.98
C ASN A 459 -37.83 34.91 12.85
N GLY A 460 -38.26 34.98 11.59
CA GLY A 460 -37.41 34.82 10.41
C GLY A 460 -36.25 35.81 10.33
N TYR A 461 -36.39 37.03 10.83
CA TYR A 461 -35.31 38.02 10.81
C TYR A 461 -34.12 37.64 11.71
N ILE A 462 -34.39 37.06 12.88
CA ILE A 462 -33.33 36.63 13.82
C ILE A 462 -32.62 35.40 13.26
N VAL A 463 -33.39 34.46 12.72
CA VAL A 463 -32.83 33.26 12.09
C VAL A 463 -32.01 33.62 10.85
N PHE A 464 -32.47 34.56 10.04
CA PHE A 464 -31.73 35.09 8.90
C PHE A 464 -30.41 35.75 9.33
N PHE A 465 -30.42 36.54 10.40
CA PHE A 465 -29.20 37.13 10.93
C PHE A 465 -28.22 36.07 11.46
N LEU A 466 -28.73 35.06 12.19
CA LEU A 466 -27.95 33.91 12.65
C LEU A 466 -27.33 33.15 11.48
N LEU A 467 -28.08 32.96 10.39
CA LEU A 467 -27.61 32.29 9.17
C LEU A 467 -26.49 33.10 8.49
N VAL A 468 -26.65 34.41 8.34
CA VAL A 468 -25.60 35.27 7.76
C VAL A 468 -24.33 35.25 8.60
N ALA A 469 -24.47 35.34 9.92
CA ALA A 469 -23.33 35.24 10.84
C ALA A 469 -22.67 33.85 10.79
N TYR A 470 -23.46 32.79 10.74
CA TYR A 470 -22.99 31.40 10.61
C TYR A 470 -22.22 31.19 9.31
N MET A 471 -22.78 31.60 8.17
CA MET A 471 -22.12 31.49 6.87
C MET A 471 -20.86 32.34 6.78
N ALA A 472 -20.84 33.54 7.39
CA ALA A 472 -19.62 34.33 7.46
C ALA A 472 -18.53 33.63 8.27
N VAL A 473 -18.85 33.09 9.44
CA VAL A 473 -17.87 32.40 10.29
C VAL A 473 -17.42 31.08 9.65
N VAL A 474 -18.32 30.20 9.23
CA VAL A 474 -17.92 28.90 8.69
C VAL A 474 -17.29 29.04 7.30
N SER A 475 -17.90 29.79 6.39
CA SER A 475 -17.39 29.85 5.01
C SER A 475 -16.17 30.74 4.85
N ILE A 476 -16.05 31.85 5.60
CA ILE A 476 -14.88 32.74 5.51
C ILE A 476 -13.79 32.31 6.48
N LEU A 477 -14.09 32.06 7.76
CA LEU A 477 -13.04 31.73 8.73
C LEU A 477 -12.60 30.28 8.57
N MET A 478 -13.53 29.33 8.45
CA MET A 478 -13.18 27.92 8.55
C MET A 478 -12.50 27.37 7.30
N ILE A 479 -12.95 27.73 6.09
CA ILE A 479 -12.25 27.34 4.84
C ILE A 479 -10.86 27.97 4.78
N ASN A 480 -10.72 29.25 5.13
CA ASN A 480 -9.43 29.93 5.12
C ASN A 480 -8.49 29.39 6.21
N LEU A 481 -9.03 29.03 7.38
CA LEU A 481 -8.25 28.37 8.44
C LEU A 481 -7.85 26.95 8.04
N LEU A 482 -8.70 26.21 7.32
CA LEU A 482 -8.36 24.89 6.78
C LEU A 482 -7.23 24.99 5.75
N ILE A 483 -7.33 25.94 4.82
CA ILE A 483 -6.26 26.23 3.85
C ILE A 483 -4.99 26.66 4.57
N ALA A 484 -5.11 27.49 5.61
CA ALA A 484 -3.98 27.88 6.44
C ALA A 484 -3.38 26.69 7.20
N MET A 485 -4.17 25.77 7.75
CA MET A 485 -3.65 24.56 8.40
C MET A 485 -2.98 23.61 7.40
N PHE A 486 -3.53 23.42 6.21
CA PHE A 486 -2.87 22.64 5.16
C PHE A 486 -1.58 23.30 4.65
N ARG A 487 -1.47 24.63 4.73
CA ARG A 487 -0.27 25.38 4.32
C ARG A 487 0.76 25.57 5.44
N TYR A 488 0.33 25.70 6.69
CA TYR A 488 1.13 26.15 7.83
C TYR A 488 1.12 25.20 9.04
N GLY A 489 0.17 24.27 9.15
CA GLY A 489 -0.03 23.41 10.34
C GLY A 489 1.13 22.45 10.63
N ASN A 490 1.97 22.17 9.64
CA ASN A 490 3.26 21.52 9.82
C ASN A 490 4.29 22.27 8.96
N ASN A 491 5.24 22.96 9.61
CA ASN A 491 6.24 23.84 8.99
C ASN A 491 6.66 23.39 7.59
N THR A 492 6.31 24.22 6.61
CA THR A 492 6.70 24.23 5.18
C THR A 492 6.08 23.11 4.33
N PHE A 493 5.13 23.43 3.45
CA PHE A 493 4.67 22.55 2.36
C PHE A 493 5.85 21.89 1.60
N ASP A 494 6.97 22.60 1.47
CA ASP A 494 8.21 22.06 0.87
C ASP A 494 8.92 21.02 1.77
N ARG A 495 8.90 21.19 3.10
CA ARG A 495 9.39 20.18 4.05
C ARG A 495 8.44 18.98 4.13
N LEU A 496 7.12 19.20 4.09
CA LEU A 496 6.13 18.14 3.95
C LEU A 496 6.35 17.36 2.66
N GLN A 497 6.60 18.02 1.53
CA GLN A 497 6.86 17.35 0.25
C GLN A 497 8.15 16.52 0.30
N THR A 498 9.22 17.05 0.91
CA THR A 498 10.51 16.35 1.03
C THR A 498 10.41 15.13 1.95
N ASN A 499 9.77 15.30 3.11
CA ASN A 499 9.53 14.21 4.05
C ASN A 499 8.57 13.16 3.46
N THR A 500 7.53 13.58 2.75
CA THR A 500 6.57 12.68 2.10
C THR A 500 7.21 11.92 0.95
N ASP A 501 8.08 12.55 0.16
CA ASP A 501 8.85 11.86 -0.88
C ASP A 501 9.83 10.84 -0.28
N ARG A 502 10.46 11.16 0.86
CA ARG A 502 11.26 10.20 1.64
C ARG A 502 10.41 9.01 2.10
N ILE A 503 9.26 9.27 2.74
CA ILE A 503 8.34 8.21 3.19
C ILE A 503 7.87 7.36 2.00
N TRP A 504 7.50 7.99 0.89
CA TRP A 504 7.05 7.29 -0.31
C TRP A 504 8.15 6.42 -0.93
N LYS A 505 9.39 6.91 -1.01
CA LYS A 505 10.56 6.14 -1.48
C LYS A 505 10.83 4.90 -0.62
N TYR A 506 10.63 5.01 0.69
CA TYR A 506 10.73 3.87 1.61
C TYR A 506 9.55 2.89 1.44
N GLN A 507 8.32 3.39 1.35
CA GLN A 507 7.12 2.57 1.07
C GLN A 507 7.25 1.82 -0.27
N ARG A 508 7.85 2.45 -1.29
CA ARG A 508 8.13 1.80 -2.56
C ARG A 508 9.02 0.58 -2.41
N TYR A 509 10.01 0.60 -1.51
CA TYR A 509 10.79 -0.59 -1.19
C TYR A 509 9.89 -1.70 -0.61
N LEU A 510 9.07 -1.39 0.39
CA LEU A 510 8.17 -2.37 1.02
C LEU A 510 7.28 -3.03 -0.03
N LEU A 511 6.74 -2.22 -0.95
CA LEU A 511 5.91 -2.68 -2.06
C LEU A 511 6.68 -3.59 -3.02
N VAL A 512 7.91 -3.21 -3.41
CA VAL A 512 8.76 -4.06 -4.28
C VAL A 512 9.03 -5.41 -3.60
N SER A 513 9.38 -5.40 -2.32
CA SER A 513 9.63 -6.62 -1.52
C SER A 513 8.39 -7.53 -1.47
N GLU A 514 7.22 -6.94 -1.29
CA GLU A 514 5.95 -7.65 -1.27
C GLU A 514 5.67 -8.36 -2.60
N TYR A 515 5.75 -7.64 -3.73
CA TYR A 515 5.48 -8.19 -5.07
C TYR A 515 6.55 -9.18 -5.56
N LEU A 516 7.78 -9.12 -5.05
CA LEU A 516 8.79 -10.16 -5.26
C LEU A 516 8.36 -11.48 -4.61
N SER A 517 7.79 -11.42 -3.40
CA SER A 517 7.34 -12.60 -2.65
C SER A 517 6.02 -13.19 -3.18
N ARG A 518 5.18 -12.37 -3.82
CA ARG A 518 3.87 -12.78 -4.36
C ARG A 518 4.05 -13.82 -5.49
N PRO A 519 3.15 -14.82 -5.57
CA PRO A 519 3.11 -15.74 -6.71
C PRO A 519 2.83 -14.97 -8.01
N SER A 520 3.16 -15.58 -9.14
CA SER A 520 3.00 -14.98 -10.48
C SER A 520 1.55 -14.86 -10.94
N LEU A 521 0.63 -15.63 -10.34
CA LEU A 521 -0.77 -15.65 -10.76
C LEU A 521 -1.60 -14.60 -10.00
N PRO A 522 -2.50 -13.90 -10.70
CA PRO A 522 -3.38 -12.89 -10.10
C PRO A 522 -4.44 -13.51 -9.18
N PRO A 523 -5.09 -12.70 -8.32
CA PRO A 523 -6.04 -13.17 -7.30
C PRO A 523 -7.15 -14.15 -7.72
N PRO A 524 -7.75 -14.16 -8.92
CA PRO A 524 -8.71 -15.23 -9.27
C PRO A 524 -8.04 -16.59 -9.55
N LEU A 525 -6.78 -16.61 -9.99
CA LEU A 525 -6.04 -17.82 -10.35
C LEU A 525 -5.01 -18.24 -9.29
N ILE A 526 -4.83 -17.40 -8.26
CA ILE A 526 -3.87 -17.62 -7.17
C ILE A 526 -4.21 -18.88 -6.37
N LEU A 527 -5.49 -19.28 -6.32
CA LEU A 527 -5.94 -20.50 -5.68
C LEU A 527 -5.18 -21.71 -6.21
N PHE A 528 -4.98 -21.81 -7.53
CA PHE A 528 -4.21 -22.88 -8.13
C PHE A 528 -2.74 -22.84 -7.71
N SER A 529 -2.14 -21.65 -7.57
CA SER A 529 -0.77 -21.50 -7.07
C SER A 529 -0.64 -21.99 -5.63
N HIS A 530 -1.58 -21.61 -4.76
CA HIS A 530 -1.59 -22.02 -3.36
C HIS A 530 -1.85 -23.53 -3.22
N LEU A 531 -2.80 -24.08 -3.98
CA LEU A 531 -3.07 -25.52 -4.02
C LEU A 531 -1.87 -26.31 -4.52
N TRP A 532 -1.16 -25.81 -5.55
CA TRP A 532 0.07 -26.43 -6.05
C TRP A 532 1.23 -26.36 -5.05
N ARG A 533 1.39 -25.23 -4.35
CA ARG A 533 2.41 -25.10 -3.29
C ARG A 533 2.10 -26.01 -2.10
N LEU A 534 0.82 -26.11 -1.72
CA LEU A 534 0.36 -26.99 -0.66
C LEU A 534 0.57 -28.45 -1.05
N SER A 535 0.25 -28.85 -2.29
CA SER A 535 0.47 -30.20 -2.77
C SER A 535 1.96 -30.54 -2.81
N LEU A 536 2.82 -29.63 -3.29
CA LEU A 536 4.28 -29.81 -3.24
C LEU A 536 4.81 -29.92 -1.80
N TYR A 537 4.28 -29.12 -0.86
CA TYR A 537 4.65 -29.20 0.55
C TYR A 537 4.26 -30.54 1.18
N ILE A 538 3.04 -31.01 0.93
CA ILE A 538 2.53 -32.30 1.42
C ILE A 538 3.37 -33.43 0.81
N LEU A 539 3.63 -33.39 -0.50
CA LEU A 539 4.46 -34.39 -1.19
C LEU A 539 5.90 -34.40 -0.66
N ALA A 540 6.52 -33.24 -0.45
CA ALA A 540 7.86 -33.15 0.13
C ALA A 540 7.92 -33.70 1.56
N ARG A 541 6.86 -33.47 2.36
CA ARG A 541 6.77 -33.93 3.76
C ARG A 541 6.47 -35.43 3.87
N TYR A 542 5.62 -35.97 3.01
CA TYR A 542 5.26 -37.39 3.01
C TYR A 542 6.29 -38.26 2.31
N PHE A 543 6.81 -37.85 1.15
CA PHE A 543 7.73 -38.68 0.36
C PHE A 543 9.21 -38.45 0.66
N LYS A 544 9.60 -37.43 1.47
CA LYS A 544 11.00 -37.10 1.83
C LYS A 544 11.98 -37.05 0.64
N LEU A 545 11.49 -36.81 -0.57
CA LEU A 545 12.31 -36.74 -1.78
C LEU A 545 13.01 -35.38 -1.87
N GLU A 546 14.35 -35.40 -1.94
CA GLU A 546 15.18 -34.19 -2.11
C GLU A 546 14.76 -33.37 -3.35
N TYR A 547 14.30 -34.03 -4.42
CA TYR A 547 13.77 -33.39 -5.61
C TYR A 547 12.61 -32.41 -5.32
N PHE A 548 11.62 -32.82 -4.51
CA PHE A 548 10.47 -31.96 -4.18
C PHE A 548 10.85 -30.86 -3.19
N LYS A 549 11.79 -31.13 -2.28
CA LYS A 549 12.35 -30.12 -1.37
C LYS A 549 13.09 -29.02 -2.15
N GLN A 550 13.94 -29.42 -3.09
CA GLN A 550 14.67 -28.50 -3.96
C GLN A 550 13.72 -27.68 -4.85
N LYS A 551 12.68 -28.32 -5.41
CA LYS A 551 11.66 -27.64 -6.21
C LYS A 551 10.81 -26.67 -5.38
N TYR A 552 10.45 -27.02 -4.14
CA TYR A 552 9.77 -26.12 -3.20
C TYR A 552 10.64 -24.93 -2.80
N GLU A 553 11.93 -25.16 -2.50
CA GLU A 553 12.91 -24.11 -2.20
C GLU A 553 13.17 -23.18 -3.40
N GLN A 554 13.15 -23.71 -4.63
CA GLN A 554 13.24 -22.93 -5.87
C GLN A 554 12.00 -22.07 -6.14
N TYR A 555 10.79 -22.54 -5.77
CA TYR A 555 9.53 -21.79 -5.86
C TYR A 555 9.35 -20.74 -4.73
N SER A 556 10.10 -20.86 -3.64
CA SER A 556 10.15 -19.86 -2.57
C SER A 556 11.05 -18.70 -3.03
N SER A 557 10.44 -17.61 -3.50
CA SER A 557 11.05 -16.43 -4.15
C SER A 557 12.27 -15.78 -3.48
N ARG A 558 12.63 -16.21 -2.25
CA ARG A 558 13.66 -15.57 -1.42
C ARG A 558 15.09 -15.69 -1.99
N ASN A 559 15.36 -16.64 -2.88
CA ASN A 559 16.71 -16.94 -3.38
C ASN A 559 16.96 -16.62 -4.88
N LYS A 560 15.94 -16.28 -5.67
CA LYS A 560 16.10 -16.18 -7.14
C LYS A 560 16.97 -15.00 -7.59
N TYR A 561 16.98 -13.91 -6.83
CA TYR A 561 17.88 -12.77 -7.04
C TYR A 561 19.14 -12.79 -6.16
N LYS A 562 19.18 -13.65 -5.12
CA LYS A 562 20.32 -13.80 -4.21
C LYS A 562 21.52 -14.54 -4.82
N ASN A 563 21.32 -15.23 -5.94
CA ASN A 563 22.32 -16.06 -6.60
C ASN A 563 22.84 -15.46 -7.92
N LEU A 564 22.41 -14.23 -8.28
CA LEU A 564 22.66 -13.62 -9.59
C LEU A 564 23.98 -12.83 -9.70
N LEU A 565 24.77 -12.74 -8.63
CA LEU A 565 26.01 -11.97 -8.59
C LEU A 565 27.14 -12.88 -8.14
N GLN A 566 27.66 -13.65 -9.10
CA GLN A 566 28.92 -14.37 -8.95
C GLN A 566 30.10 -13.42 -9.06
N GLU A 567 31.17 -13.88 -8.43
CA GLU A 567 32.38 -13.18 -8.10
C GLU A 567 33.18 -12.68 -9.30
N GLU A 568 33.20 -11.38 -9.59
CA GLU A 568 34.30 -10.71 -10.30
C GLU A 568 34.23 -9.18 -10.10
N ASP A 569 35.39 -8.57 -9.85
CA ASP A 569 35.68 -7.14 -9.54
C ASP A 569 35.43 -6.60 -8.11
N PHE A 570 35.52 -7.42 -7.05
CA PHE A 570 35.36 -6.96 -5.64
C PHE A 570 36.40 -5.95 -5.19
N ALA A 571 37.68 -6.20 -5.49
CA ALA A 571 38.77 -5.42 -4.93
C ALA A 571 38.73 -3.96 -5.44
N LYS A 572 38.30 -3.74 -6.68
CA LYS A 572 38.19 -2.41 -7.25
C LYS A 572 37.04 -1.62 -6.63
N ILE A 573 35.88 -2.26 -6.45
CA ILE A 573 34.71 -1.64 -5.82
C ILE A 573 35.00 -1.33 -4.33
N GLU A 574 35.67 -2.24 -3.62
CA GLU A 574 36.06 -2.03 -2.21
C GLU A 574 37.08 -0.88 -2.07
N LEU A 575 38.05 -0.77 -2.98
CA LEU A 575 39.01 0.34 -3.00
C LEU A 575 38.34 1.68 -3.30
N ASP A 576 37.42 1.71 -4.27
CA ASP A 576 36.68 2.93 -4.61
C ASP A 576 35.75 3.36 -3.46
N GLU A 577 35.10 2.41 -2.77
CA GLU A 577 34.32 2.67 -1.55
C GLU A 577 35.18 3.26 -0.44
N ASP A 578 36.32 2.62 -0.15
CA ASP A 578 37.20 3.03 0.94
C ASP A 578 37.76 4.44 0.70
N ALA A 579 38.11 4.77 -0.54
CA ALA A 579 38.56 6.11 -0.94
C ALA A 579 37.48 7.18 -0.70
N CYS A 580 36.24 6.92 -1.12
CA CYS A 580 35.11 7.82 -0.84
C CYS A 580 34.88 7.98 0.68
N GLY A 581 34.99 6.88 1.44
CA GLY A 581 34.81 6.91 2.89
C GLY A 581 35.88 7.72 3.63
N ASP A 582 37.15 7.66 3.19
CA ASP A 582 38.22 8.49 3.76
C ASP A 582 37.98 9.98 3.53
N GLU A 583 37.48 10.34 2.34
CA GLU A 583 37.18 11.73 2.00
C GLU A 583 35.99 12.27 2.81
N VAL A 584 34.93 11.46 3.01
CA VAL A 584 33.80 11.81 3.88
C VAL A 584 34.27 12.02 5.32
N TYR A 585 35.09 11.11 5.85
CA TYR A 585 35.64 11.25 7.20
C TYR A 585 36.52 12.50 7.33
N TYR A 586 37.34 12.81 6.33
CA TYR A 586 38.15 14.03 6.31
C TYR A 586 37.27 15.29 6.38
N ASN A 587 36.22 15.37 5.54
CA ASN A 587 35.27 16.49 5.58
C ASN A 587 34.55 16.61 6.92
N PHE A 588 34.10 15.49 7.49
CA PHE A 588 33.46 15.44 8.81
C PHE A 588 34.40 15.91 9.94
N SER A 589 35.69 15.56 9.86
CA SER A 589 36.69 16.01 10.83
C SER A 589 36.97 17.50 10.74
N LYS A 590 36.93 18.06 9.51
CA LYS A 590 37.16 19.49 9.24
C LYS A 590 36.01 20.37 9.74
N THR A 591 34.79 19.85 9.76
CA THR A 591 33.58 20.58 10.21
C THR A 591 33.35 20.49 11.73
N GLY A 592 34.32 19.96 12.49
CA GLY A 592 34.22 19.85 13.95
C GLY A 592 33.15 18.86 14.43
N GLY A 593 32.79 17.88 13.60
CA GLY A 593 31.76 16.90 13.92
C GLY A 593 30.32 17.41 13.73
N GLN A 594 30.13 18.56 13.08
CA GLN A 594 28.83 18.97 12.55
C GLN A 594 28.65 18.38 11.14
N LEU A 595 27.53 17.69 10.94
CA LEU A 595 27.11 17.22 9.62
C LEU A 595 26.74 18.45 8.79
N VAL A 596 27.37 18.59 7.62
CA VAL A 596 27.03 19.67 6.67
C VAL A 596 25.77 19.23 5.93
N ASP A 597 24.67 19.96 6.13
CA ASP A 597 23.53 19.90 5.21
C ASP A 597 23.96 20.58 3.90
N GLU A 598 24.28 19.80 2.88
CA GLU A 598 24.66 20.28 1.54
C GLU A 598 23.47 20.86 0.73
N THR A 599 22.53 21.58 1.38
CA THR A 599 21.48 22.32 0.66
C THR A 599 21.86 23.76 0.31
N ASN A 600 23.09 24.22 0.62
CA ASN A 600 23.55 25.59 0.38
C ASN A 600 24.84 25.67 -0.47
N PHE A 601 24.88 24.97 -1.61
CA PHE A 601 25.87 25.26 -2.67
C PHE A 601 25.17 25.98 -3.82
N ASP A 602 24.72 27.21 -3.57
CA ASP A 602 24.34 28.19 -4.60
C ASP A 602 24.56 29.59 -4.01
N GLU A 603 25.81 29.94 -3.68
CA GLU A 603 26.24 31.33 -3.48
C GLU A 603 27.78 31.39 -3.39
N GLU A 604 28.46 31.31 -4.53
CA GLU A 604 29.77 31.94 -4.69
C GLU A 604 29.56 33.30 -5.39
N PRO A 605 30.00 34.42 -4.80
CA PRO A 605 30.07 35.69 -5.50
C PRO A 605 31.34 35.72 -6.37
N MET A 606 31.17 35.97 -7.67
CA MET A 606 32.22 36.61 -8.48
C MET A 606 32.18 38.12 -8.26
#